data_AF-A0A1I0I3V9-F1
#
_entry.id   AF-A0A1I0I3V9-F1
#
_cell.length_a   1.000
_cell.length_b   1.000
_cell.length_c   1.000
_cell.angle_alpha   90.00
_cell.angle_beta   90.00
_cell.angle_gamma   90.00
#
_symmetry.space_group_name_H-M   'P 1'
#
loop_
_entity.id
_entity.type
_entity.pdbx_description
1 polymer ?
#
loop_
_entity_poly.entity_id
_entity_poly.type
_entity_poly.pdbx_seq_one_letter_code
_entity_poly.pdbx_strand_id
1 'polypeptide(L)'
;MSINSFDNYPMSWKPDLSRASGPKYLALVSLMEDDIKNGTLKAGTKLPPQRELADYLNVNLSTISRAFKLCSQKGLLSASVGNGTYVCADVTAETVLLCGRENPRMIEMGALVPQVSGNRLVKSYTERLLKRPDALNLFSYDDPEGTGLQREAGVAWFQKSGFHTDKEHVLLAAGGQNALTASLGALLERGNKLGTDPLTYPGVKNAACARQAGVQVYGAERFSVGNKPAEKAVRISVITPPSMKDLEEGLRRLGGILQYSI
;
A
#
# COMPACT_ATOMS: atom_id res chain seq x y z
N MET A 1 -13.04 -18.10 35.20
CA MET A 1 -13.34 -19.48 34.76
C MET A 1 -13.93 -19.38 33.37
N SER A 2 -13.39 -20.11 32.39
CA SER A 2 -13.96 -20.11 31.04
C SER A 2 -15.38 -20.68 31.09
N ILE A 3 -16.32 -20.04 30.40
CA ILE A 3 -17.73 -20.46 30.39
C ILE A 3 -17.92 -21.67 29.46
N ASN A 4 -16.98 -21.91 28.54
CA ASN A 4 -17.00 -22.99 27.56
C ASN A 4 -15.84 -23.98 27.76
N SER A 5 -16.10 -25.27 27.54
CA SER A 5 -15.05 -26.27 27.29
C SER A 5 -14.55 -26.11 25.85
N PHE A 6 -13.23 -25.99 25.69
CA PHE A 6 -12.58 -25.81 24.39
C PHE A 6 -11.91 -27.09 23.87
N ASP A 7 -12.08 -28.22 24.55
CA ASP A 7 -11.41 -29.49 24.24
C ASP A 7 -11.73 -29.97 22.82
N ASN A 8 -13.00 -29.80 22.40
CA ASN A 8 -13.48 -30.14 21.05
C ASN A 8 -14.01 -28.92 20.27
N TYR A 9 -13.72 -27.70 20.73
CA TYR A 9 -14.25 -26.51 20.08
C TYR A 9 -13.45 -26.15 18.82
N PRO A 10 -14.09 -26.00 17.65
CA PRO A 10 -13.38 -25.72 16.40
C PRO A 10 -12.87 -24.28 16.39
N MET A 11 -11.59 -24.09 16.71
CA MET A 11 -10.90 -22.82 16.52
C MET A 11 -9.91 -22.94 15.37
N SER A 12 -10.04 -22.03 14.41
CA SER A 12 -9.14 -21.88 13.28
C SER A 12 -7.76 -21.35 13.63
N TRP A 13 -7.59 -20.80 14.85
CA TRP A 13 -6.32 -20.28 15.34
C TRP A 13 -6.25 -20.47 16.86
N LYS A 14 -5.16 -21.08 17.36
CA LYS A 14 -4.92 -21.40 18.78
C LYS A 14 -3.49 -21.01 19.17
N PRO A 15 -3.21 -19.71 19.40
CA PRO A 15 -1.86 -19.25 19.71
C PRO A 15 -1.45 -19.65 21.14
N ASP A 16 -0.16 -19.92 21.34
CA ASP A 16 0.40 -20.20 22.68
C ASP A 16 1.04 -18.93 23.27
N LEU A 17 0.44 -18.40 24.34
CA LEU A 17 0.95 -17.26 25.08
C LEU A 17 1.83 -17.64 26.28
N SER A 18 2.10 -18.93 26.53
CA SER A 18 2.85 -19.40 27.70
C SER A 18 4.27 -18.83 27.76
N ARG A 19 4.88 -18.59 26.61
CA ARG A 19 6.26 -18.07 26.47
C ARG A 19 6.34 -16.58 26.17
N ALA A 20 5.20 -15.87 26.16
CA ALA A 20 5.15 -14.46 25.81
C ALA A 20 5.74 -13.57 26.91
N SER A 21 6.72 -12.73 26.55
CA SER A 21 7.21 -11.66 27.43
C SER A 21 6.58 -10.31 27.06
N GLY A 22 6.30 -9.48 28.07
CA GLY A 22 5.72 -8.15 27.88
C GLY A 22 4.18 -8.11 27.75
N PRO A 23 3.60 -7.02 27.22
CA PRO A 23 2.15 -6.85 27.14
C PRO A 23 1.49 -7.91 26.25
N LYS A 24 0.56 -8.70 26.81
CA LYS A 24 -0.10 -9.83 26.12
C LYS A 24 -0.69 -9.48 24.76
N TYR A 25 -1.22 -8.26 24.58
CA TYR A 25 -1.77 -7.84 23.30
C TYR A 25 -0.70 -7.69 22.20
N LEU A 26 0.55 -7.30 22.55
CA LEU A 26 1.66 -7.21 21.60
C LEU A 26 2.17 -8.61 21.26
N ALA A 27 2.29 -9.49 22.26
CA ALA A 27 2.66 -10.88 22.03
C ALA A 27 1.69 -11.59 21.06
N LEU A 28 0.38 -11.34 21.21
CA LEU A 28 -0.63 -11.85 20.27
C LEU A 28 -0.44 -11.34 18.84
N VAL A 29 -0.07 -10.07 18.69
CA VAL A 29 0.23 -9.50 17.37
C VAL A 29 1.43 -10.20 16.75
N SER A 30 2.52 -10.35 17.51
CA SER A 30 3.74 -11.02 17.04
C SER A 30 3.50 -12.48 16.68
N LEU A 31 2.79 -13.23 17.52
CA LEU A 31 2.43 -14.63 17.23
C LEU A 31 1.61 -14.75 15.95
N MET A 32 0.65 -13.84 15.73
CA MET A 32 -0.12 -13.83 14.49
C MET A 32 0.75 -13.52 13.26
N GLU A 33 1.69 -12.58 13.38
CA GLU A 33 2.65 -12.28 12.31
C GLU A 33 3.50 -13.51 11.96
N ASP A 34 4.01 -14.20 12.98
CA ASP A 34 4.84 -15.40 12.81
C ASP A 34 4.02 -16.58 12.24
N ASP A 35 2.82 -16.82 12.74
CA ASP A 35 1.94 -17.88 12.26
C ASP A 35 1.53 -17.68 10.80
N ILE A 36 1.29 -16.43 10.39
CA ILE A 36 1.01 -16.09 9.00
C ILE A 36 2.25 -16.31 8.14
N LYS A 37 3.41 -15.80 8.58
CA LYS A 37 4.68 -15.90 7.85
C LYS A 37 5.12 -17.35 7.65
N ASN A 38 4.91 -18.20 8.66
CA ASN A 38 5.24 -19.63 8.61
C ASN A 38 4.15 -20.47 7.91
N GLY A 39 3.04 -19.86 7.49
CA GLY A 39 1.94 -20.53 6.80
C GLY A 39 1.02 -21.37 7.70
N THR A 40 1.22 -21.35 9.03
CA THR A 40 0.32 -21.95 10.02
C THR A 40 -1.08 -21.34 9.92
N LEU A 41 -1.15 -20.02 9.81
CA LEU A 41 -2.38 -19.26 9.66
C LEU A 41 -2.48 -18.73 8.22
N LYS A 42 -3.34 -19.35 7.40
CA LYS A 42 -3.42 -19.06 5.96
C LYS A 42 -4.21 -17.78 5.66
N ALA A 43 -3.86 -17.16 4.54
CA ALA A 43 -4.62 -16.05 3.96
C ALA A 43 -6.09 -16.47 3.73
N GLY A 44 -7.04 -15.58 4.06
CA GLY A 44 -8.48 -15.85 3.96
C GLY A 44 -9.07 -16.70 5.10
N THR A 45 -8.27 -17.20 6.05
CA THR A 45 -8.79 -17.95 7.21
C THR A 45 -9.67 -17.05 8.07
N LYS A 46 -10.90 -17.50 8.36
CA LYS A 46 -11.80 -16.85 9.33
C LYS A 46 -11.27 -17.11 10.74
N LEU A 47 -11.03 -16.06 11.52
CA LEU A 47 -10.58 -16.17 12.91
C LEU A 47 -11.70 -16.55 13.86
N PRO A 48 -11.37 -17.14 15.03
CA PRO A 48 -12.35 -17.38 16.08
C PRO A 48 -12.98 -16.06 16.58
N PRO A 49 -14.24 -16.09 17.04
CA PRO A 49 -14.85 -14.96 17.75
C PRO A 49 -13.96 -14.45 18.89
N GLN A 50 -13.83 -13.12 19.03
CA GLN A 50 -12.93 -12.51 20.02
C GLN A 50 -13.23 -12.93 21.46
N ARG A 51 -14.50 -13.16 21.79
CA ARG A 51 -14.93 -13.64 23.12
C ARG A 51 -14.44 -15.05 23.41
N GLU A 52 -14.60 -15.94 22.44
CA GLU A 52 -14.16 -17.33 22.56
C GLU A 52 -12.63 -17.43 22.64
N LEU A 53 -11.92 -16.64 21.83
CA LEU A 53 -10.47 -16.58 21.90
C LEU A 53 -9.98 -16.00 23.25
N ALA A 54 -10.69 -15.01 23.80
CA ALA A 54 -10.38 -14.46 25.12
C ALA A 54 -10.56 -15.51 26.23
N ASP A 55 -11.66 -16.27 26.17
CA ASP A 55 -11.97 -17.34 27.12
C ASP A 55 -10.96 -18.49 27.01
N TYR A 56 -10.61 -18.91 25.78
CA TYR A 56 -9.62 -19.96 25.53
C TYR A 56 -8.24 -19.62 26.09
N LEU A 57 -7.77 -18.39 25.83
CA LEU A 57 -6.45 -17.92 26.29
C LEU A 57 -6.46 -17.46 27.76
N ASN A 58 -7.63 -17.43 28.40
CA ASN A 58 -7.85 -16.88 29.73
C ASN A 58 -7.29 -15.45 29.87
N VAL A 59 -7.66 -14.58 28.93
CA VAL A 59 -7.29 -13.16 28.91
C VAL A 59 -8.52 -12.26 28.81
N ASN A 60 -8.37 -10.99 29.19
CA ASN A 60 -9.47 -10.04 29.07
C ASN A 60 -9.81 -9.79 27.59
N LEU A 61 -11.10 -9.74 27.26
CA LEU A 61 -11.61 -9.41 25.92
C LEU A 61 -10.96 -8.14 25.34
N SER A 62 -10.76 -7.10 26.17
CA SER A 62 -10.10 -5.86 25.75
C SER A 62 -8.67 -6.08 25.23
N THR A 63 -7.95 -7.10 25.73
CA THR A 63 -6.62 -7.48 25.23
C THR A 63 -6.72 -8.06 23.83
N ILE A 64 -7.68 -8.95 23.58
CA ILE A 64 -7.95 -9.51 22.24
C ILE A 64 -8.38 -8.41 21.28
N SER A 65 -9.34 -7.56 21.67
CA SER A 65 -9.84 -6.47 20.83
C SER A 65 -8.73 -5.49 20.46
N ARG A 66 -7.81 -5.19 21.39
CA ARG A 66 -6.64 -4.34 21.13
C ARG A 66 -5.66 -5.00 20.17
N ALA A 67 -5.36 -6.29 20.35
CA ALA A 67 -4.50 -7.05 19.44
C ALA A 67 -5.09 -7.10 18.02
N PHE A 68 -6.38 -7.44 17.88
CA PHE A 68 -7.08 -7.49 16.59
C PHE A 68 -7.09 -6.12 15.90
N LYS A 69 -7.33 -5.04 16.66
CA LYS A 69 -7.26 -3.68 16.12
C LYS A 69 -5.87 -3.37 15.55
N LEU A 70 -4.80 -3.75 16.26
CA LEU A 70 -3.43 -3.56 15.78
C LEU A 70 -3.13 -4.42 14.56
N CYS A 71 -3.55 -5.69 14.55
CA CYS A 71 -3.38 -6.57 13.39
C CYS A 71 -4.14 -6.04 12.16
N SER A 72 -5.35 -5.49 12.33
CA SER A 72 -6.06 -4.80 11.25
C SER A 72 -5.36 -3.52 10.79
N GLN A 73 -4.82 -2.70 11.70
CA GLN A 73 -4.00 -1.54 11.34
C GLN A 73 -2.72 -1.94 10.60
N LYS A 74 -2.18 -3.12 10.92
CA LYS A 74 -1.04 -3.74 10.25
C LYS A 74 -1.43 -4.40 8.91
N GLY A 75 -2.70 -4.37 8.51
CA GLY A 75 -3.17 -5.01 7.27
C GLY A 75 -3.16 -6.55 7.31
N LEU A 76 -2.99 -7.17 8.49
CA LEU A 76 -3.00 -8.62 8.65
C LEU A 76 -4.43 -9.18 8.64
N LEU A 77 -5.38 -8.39 9.16
CA LEU A 77 -6.77 -8.80 9.34
C LEU A 77 -7.76 -7.83 8.70
N SER A 78 -8.79 -8.39 8.07
CA SER A 78 -9.97 -7.67 7.60
C SER A 78 -11.20 -8.12 8.37
N ALA A 79 -11.92 -7.16 8.97
CA ALA A 79 -13.20 -7.41 9.63
C ALA A 79 -14.35 -6.85 8.80
N SER A 80 -15.47 -7.57 8.77
CA SER A 80 -16.74 -7.12 8.19
C SER A 80 -17.87 -7.35 9.19
N VAL A 81 -18.73 -6.34 9.37
CA VAL A 81 -19.87 -6.39 10.31
C VAL A 81 -20.78 -7.55 9.93
N GLY A 82 -21.09 -8.42 10.90
CA GLY A 82 -21.94 -9.60 10.69
C GLY A 82 -21.23 -10.82 10.08
N ASN A 83 -20.05 -10.67 9.46
CA ASN A 83 -19.34 -11.77 8.80
C ASN A 83 -18.12 -12.30 9.56
N GLY A 84 -17.62 -11.54 10.55
CA GLY A 84 -16.48 -11.93 11.39
C GLY A 84 -15.16 -11.29 10.95
N THR A 85 -14.05 -11.84 11.44
CA THR A 85 -12.69 -11.36 11.14
C THR A 85 -11.93 -12.41 10.35
N TYR A 86 -11.21 -11.99 9.31
CA TYR A 86 -10.49 -12.87 8.39
C TYR A 86 -9.05 -12.40 8.26
N VAL A 87 -8.13 -13.34 8.02
CA VAL A 87 -6.77 -13.05 7.58
C VAL A 87 -6.83 -12.47 6.17
N CYS A 88 -6.14 -11.35 5.93
CA CYS A 88 -6.14 -10.69 4.64
C CYS A 88 -5.63 -11.62 3.53
N ALA A 89 -6.26 -11.57 2.35
CA ALA A 89 -5.92 -12.43 1.23
C ALA A 89 -4.52 -12.12 0.65
N ASP A 90 -4.07 -10.88 0.79
CA ASP A 90 -2.79 -10.36 0.32
C ASP A 90 -1.70 -10.37 1.40
N VAL A 91 -1.95 -10.97 2.57
CA VAL A 91 -1.00 -10.91 3.70
C VAL A 91 0.33 -11.61 3.43
N THR A 92 0.32 -12.61 2.54
CA THR A 92 1.52 -13.34 2.08
C THR A 92 1.96 -12.89 0.69
N ALA A 93 1.30 -11.90 0.09
CA ALA A 93 1.72 -11.39 -1.22
C ALA A 93 3.11 -10.78 -1.05
N GLU A 94 4.13 -11.44 -1.58
CA GLU A 94 5.46 -10.87 -1.62
C GLU A 94 5.39 -9.52 -2.35
N THR A 95 6.05 -8.50 -1.78
CA THR A 95 6.36 -7.22 -2.43
C THR A 95 7.06 -7.41 -3.79
N VAL A 96 7.53 -8.63 -4.06
CA VAL A 96 8.31 -9.10 -5.20
C VAL A 96 7.45 -9.37 -6.45
N LEU A 97 6.13 -9.18 -6.43
CA LEU A 97 5.32 -9.15 -7.69
C LEU A 97 5.78 -8.07 -8.69
N LEU A 98 6.77 -7.24 -8.33
CA LEU A 98 7.39 -6.22 -9.17
C LEU A 98 8.68 -6.70 -9.87
N CYS A 99 9.30 -7.79 -9.39
CA CYS A 99 10.56 -8.30 -9.93
C CYS A 99 10.33 -9.75 -10.37
N GLY A 100 10.29 -10.00 -11.68
CA GLY A 100 10.20 -11.35 -12.21
C GLY A 100 11.31 -12.22 -11.63
N ARG A 101 10.97 -13.40 -11.15
CA ARG A 101 12.00 -14.36 -10.72
C ARG A 101 12.69 -14.88 -11.98
N GLU A 102 14.01 -14.75 -12.04
CA GLU A 102 14.80 -15.31 -13.14
C GLU A 102 14.82 -16.84 -13.05
N ASN A 103 13.77 -17.48 -13.55
CA ASN A 103 13.72 -18.92 -13.75
C ASN A 103 13.42 -19.21 -15.24
N PRO A 104 14.42 -19.63 -16.02
CA PRO A 104 14.25 -19.86 -17.46
C PRO A 104 13.30 -21.02 -17.80
N ARG A 105 12.85 -21.81 -16.80
CA ARG A 105 11.85 -22.87 -16.97
C ARG A 105 10.45 -22.47 -16.50
N MET A 106 10.25 -21.21 -16.15
CA MET A 106 8.98 -20.69 -15.65
C MET A 106 8.44 -19.64 -16.60
N ILE A 107 7.17 -19.78 -16.97
CA ILE A 107 6.44 -18.71 -17.64
C ILE A 107 5.95 -17.76 -16.54
N GLU A 108 6.60 -16.61 -16.41
CA GLU A 108 6.22 -15.56 -15.45
C GLU A 108 4.90 -14.90 -15.91
N MET A 109 3.82 -15.17 -15.18
CA MET A 109 2.48 -14.61 -15.43
C MET A 109 2.02 -13.63 -14.34
N GLY A 110 2.84 -13.39 -13.32
CA GLY A 110 2.51 -12.54 -12.18
C GLY A 110 3.17 -11.15 -12.20
N ALA A 111 4.42 -11.06 -12.65
CA ALA A 111 5.15 -9.80 -12.66
C ALA A 111 4.73 -8.87 -13.83
N LEU A 112 4.20 -7.70 -13.50
CA LEU A 112 3.87 -6.64 -14.47
C LEU A 112 5.10 -5.76 -14.72
N VAL A 113 6.06 -6.26 -15.49
CA VAL A 113 7.23 -5.46 -15.90
C VAL A 113 6.94 -4.71 -17.21
N PRO A 114 7.24 -3.40 -17.29
CA PRO A 114 7.12 -2.65 -18.53
C PRO A 114 7.97 -3.26 -19.65
N GLN A 115 7.58 -3.05 -20.91
CA GLN A 115 8.39 -3.48 -22.04
C GLN A 115 9.77 -2.82 -22.02
N VAL A 116 10.82 -3.65 -22.05
CA VAL A 116 12.23 -3.23 -22.00
C VAL A 116 12.81 -2.80 -23.35
N SER A 117 11.98 -2.71 -24.39
CA SER A 117 12.42 -2.31 -25.74
C SER A 117 13.08 -0.92 -25.77
N GLY A 118 12.60 -0.01 -24.91
CA GLY A 118 13.17 1.31 -24.70
C GLY A 118 14.60 1.30 -24.11
N ASN A 119 15.04 0.22 -23.48
CA ASN A 119 16.34 0.15 -22.81
C ASN A 119 17.51 0.34 -23.78
N ARG A 120 17.34 -0.01 -25.06
CA ARG A 120 18.36 0.25 -26.10
C ARG A 120 18.60 1.75 -26.28
N LEU A 121 17.53 2.55 -26.28
CA LEU A 121 17.63 4.00 -26.37
C LEU A 121 18.29 4.55 -25.11
N VAL A 122 17.80 4.15 -23.93
CA VAL A 122 18.37 4.56 -22.63
C VAL A 122 19.87 4.29 -22.59
N LYS A 123 20.31 3.06 -22.91
CA LYS A 123 21.73 2.70 -23.00
C LYS A 123 22.52 3.67 -23.87
N SER A 124 22.04 3.94 -25.09
CA SER A 124 22.72 4.84 -26.03
C SER A 124 22.84 6.27 -25.51
N TYR A 125 21.83 6.78 -24.79
CA TYR A 125 21.87 8.10 -24.19
C TYR A 125 22.80 8.13 -22.97
N THR A 126 22.77 7.11 -22.13
CA THR A 126 23.68 6.96 -20.98
C THR A 126 25.14 6.92 -21.45
N GLU A 127 25.46 6.16 -22.49
CA GLU A 127 26.82 6.11 -23.06
C GLU A 127 27.29 7.47 -23.58
N ARG A 128 26.40 8.27 -24.19
CA ARG A 128 26.72 9.64 -24.60
C ARG A 128 26.90 10.57 -23.39
N LEU A 129 26.06 10.43 -22.38
CA LEU A 129 26.12 11.23 -21.16
C LEU A 129 27.45 11.01 -20.42
N LEU A 130 27.89 9.75 -20.32
CA LEU A 130 29.15 9.36 -19.68
C LEU A 130 30.41 9.84 -20.43
N LYS A 131 30.30 10.23 -21.71
CA LYS A 131 31.40 10.79 -22.50
C LYS A 131 31.55 12.31 -22.33
N ARG A 132 30.62 12.97 -21.64
CA ARG A 132 30.72 14.43 -21.44
C ARG A 132 31.86 14.76 -20.46
N PRO A 133 32.51 15.93 -20.60
CA PRO A 133 33.58 16.36 -19.69
C PRO A 133 33.15 16.43 -18.22
N ASP A 134 31.87 16.71 -17.96
CA ASP A 134 31.25 16.86 -16.64
C ASP A 134 30.64 15.56 -16.08
N ALA A 135 30.83 14.41 -16.74
CA ALA A 135 30.16 13.15 -16.38
C ALA A 135 30.48 12.66 -14.96
N LEU A 136 31.64 13.00 -14.39
CA LEU A 136 31.99 12.63 -13.02
C LEU A 136 31.06 13.27 -11.98
N ASN A 137 30.44 14.42 -12.29
CA ASN A 137 29.50 15.08 -11.40
C ASN A 137 28.23 14.24 -11.17
N LEU A 138 27.89 13.34 -12.11
CA LEU A 138 26.74 12.42 -11.97
C LEU A 138 26.87 11.44 -10.79
N PHE A 139 28.09 11.23 -10.31
CA PHE A 139 28.39 10.34 -9.17
C PHE A 139 28.61 11.11 -7.87
N SER A 140 28.47 12.43 -7.89
CA SER A 140 28.61 13.29 -6.73
C SER A 140 27.28 13.43 -5.99
N TYR A 141 27.34 13.84 -4.72
CA TYR A 141 26.15 14.21 -3.97
C TYR A 141 25.70 15.61 -4.43
N ASP A 142 24.48 15.72 -4.92
CA ASP A 142 23.91 16.96 -5.47
C ASP A 142 22.59 17.30 -4.75
N ASP A 143 21.91 18.35 -5.19
CA ASP A 143 20.61 18.78 -4.69
C ASP A 143 19.60 17.61 -4.67
N PRO A 144 18.98 17.29 -3.51
CA PRO A 144 17.97 16.23 -3.40
C PRO A 144 16.78 16.38 -4.36
N GLU A 145 16.46 17.62 -4.76
CA GLU A 145 15.37 17.91 -5.70
C GLU A 145 15.79 17.74 -7.18
N GLY A 146 17.08 17.49 -7.41
CA GLY A 146 17.68 17.38 -8.73
C GLY A 146 18.07 18.72 -9.35
N THR A 147 18.91 18.65 -10.37
CA THR A 147 19.43 19.83 -11.09
C THR A 147 18.33 20.55 -11.89
N GLY A 148 18.52 21.85 -12.14
CA GLY A 148 17.60 22.64 -12.97
C GLY A 148 17.36 22.02 -14.35
N LEU A 149 18.41 21.49 -14.99
CA LEU A 149 18.31 20.79 -16.28
C LEU A 149 17.42 19.54 -16.21
N GLN A 150 17.50 18.77 -15.14
CA GLN A 150 16.63 17.58 -14.97
C GLN A 150 15.17 17.98 -14.75
N ARG A 151 14.92 19.04 -13.98
CA ARG A 151 13.55 19.56 -13.78
C ARG A 151 12.96 20.13 -15.06
N GLU A 152 13.73 20.88 -15.84
CA GLU A 152 13.34 21.36 -17.18
C GLU A 152 13.03 20.20 -18.13
N ALA A 153 13.84 19.15 -18.12
CA ALA A 153 13.56 17.93 -18.88
C ALA A 153 12.24 17.28 -18.43
N GLY A 154 11.94 17.28 -17.13
CA GLY A 154 10.67 16.84 -16.57
C GLY A 154 9.49 17.67 -17.07
N VAL A 155 9.58 19.01 -17.05
CA VAL A 155 8.55 19.91 -17.59
C VAL A 155 8.30 19.63 -19.08
N ALA A 156 9.37 19.53 -19.87
CA ALA A 156 9.28 19.21 -21.30
C ALA A 156 8.67 17.83 -21.56
N TRP A 157 8.88 16.87 -20.67
CA TRP A 157 8.23 15.56 -20.74
C TRP A 157 6.73 15.67 -20.43
N PHE A 158 6.34 16.35 -19.36
CA PHE A 158 4.93 16.59 -19.02
C PHE A 158 4.15 17.26 -20.15
N GLN A 159 4.75 18.25 -20.82
CA GLN A 159 4.16 18.93 -21.97
C GLN A 159 3.84 17.97 -23.13
N LYS A 160 4.71 16.99 -23.41
CA LYS A 160 4.45 15.96 -24.43
C LYS A 160 3.26 15.07 -24.08
N SER A 161 2.94 14.94 -22.80
CA SER A 161 1.78 14.21 -22.29
C SER A 161 0.55 15.10 -22.10
N GLY A 162 0.57 16.35 -22.57
CA GLY A 162 -0.56 17.29 -22.48
C GLY A 162 -0.67 18.03 -21.15
N PHE A 163 0.28 17.86 -20.24
CA PHE A 163 0.29 18.51 -18.94
C PHE A 163 1.13 19.80 -18.97
N HIS A 164 0.58 20.86 -18.38
CA HIS A 164 1.28 22.14 -18.21
C HIS A 164 1.70 22.29 -16.75
N THR A 165 2.99 22.47 -16.52
CA THR A 165 3.60 22.65 -15.19
C THR A 165 4.87 23.49 -15.31
N ASP A 166 5.50 23.83 -14.19
CA ASP A 166 6.78 24.54 -14.12
C ASP A 166 7.82 23.74 -13.29
N LYS A 167 9.05 24.27 -13.21
CA LYS A 167 10.16 23.60 -12.52
C LYS A 167 9.99 23.53 -10.99
N GLU A 168 9.17 24.39 -10.40
CA GLU A 168 8.93 24.42 -8.95
C GLU A 168 7.96 23.30 -8.54
N HIS A 169 7.15 22.82 -9.49
CA HIS A 169 6.19 21.74 -9.29
C HIS A 169 6.68 20.38 -9.85
N VAL A 170 7.99 20.23 -10.07
CA VAL A 170 8.61 18.98 -10.53
C VAL A 170 9.71 18.56 -9.56
N LEU A 171 9.53 17.37 -8.97
CA LEU A 171 10.52 16.71 -8.11
C LEU A 171 10.95 15.38 -8.74
N LEU A 172 12.25 15.10 -8.66
CA LEU A 172 12.80 13.82 -9.09
C LEU A 172 12.65 12.77 -7.98
N ALA A 173 12.40 11.53 -8.37
CA ALA A 173 12.34 10.40 -7.46
C ALA A 173 13.09 9.20 -8.03
N ALA A 174 13.70 8.42 -7.14
CA ALA A 174 14.37 7.16 -7.49
C ALA A 174 13.34 6.03 -7.74
N GLY A 175 12.46 6.22 -8.71
CA GLY A 175 11.43 5.27 -9.13
C GLY A 175 10.02 5.58 -8.62
N GLY A 176 9.03 4.91 -9.22
CA GLY A 176 7.61 5.20 -8.99
C GLY A 176 7.13 4.97 -7.55
N GLN A 177 7.66 3.97 -6.84
CA GLN A 177 7.31 3.74 -5.43
C GLN A 177 7.78 4.88 -4.52
N ASN A 178 8.97 5.43 -4.77
CA ASN A 178 9.50 6.54 -4.00
C ASN A 178 8.70 7.81 -4.25
N ALA A 179 8.35 8.08 -5.52
CA ALA A 179 7.46 9.19 -5.87
C ALA A 179 6.11 9.04 -5.17
N LEU A 180 5.48 7.86 -5.25
CA LEU A 180 4.18 7.60 -4.63
C LEU A 180 4.23 7.77 -3.11
N THR A 181 5.28 7.26 -2.45
CA THR A 181 5.46 7.38 -1.01
C THR A 181 5.66 8.83 -0.58
N ALA A 182 6.49 9.58 -1.29
CA ALA A 182 6.72 11.00 -1.01
C ALA A 182 5.44 11.81 -1.20
N SER A 183 4.73 11.62 -2.32
CA SER A 183 3.47 12.30 -2.59
C SER A 183 2.40 11.99 -1.54
N LEU A 184 2.21 10.72 -1.18
CA LEU A 184 1.24 10.34 -0.15
C LEU A 184 1.63 10.84 1.24
N GLY A 185 2.93 10.80 1.59
CA GLY A 185 3.44 11.31 2.86
C GLY A 185 3.32 12.82 3.00
N ALA A 186 3.41 13.57 1.89
CA ALA A 186 3.21 15.02 1.87
C ALA A 186 1.73 15.42 1.91
N LEU A 187 0.84 14.60 1.33
CA LEU A 187 -0.58 14.91 1.20
C LEU A 187 -1.46 14.37 2.32
N LEU A 188 -1.03 13.31 3.02
CA LEU A 188 -1.86 12.61 4.01
C LEU A 188 -1.35 12.78 5.43
N GLU A 189 -2.29 13.10 6.32
CA GLU A 189 -2.06 13.22 7.75
C GLU A 189 -2.62 12.04 8.55
N ARG A 190 -2.25 11.97 9.83
CA ARG A 190 -2.75 10.95 10.74
C ARG A 190 -4.27 10.98 10.84
N GLY A 191 -4.89 9.84 10.58
CA GLY A 191 -6.35 9.68 10.61
C GLY A 191 -7.04 9.95 9.27
N ASN A 192 -6.30 10.40 8.24
CA ASN A 192 -6.83 10.43 6.88
C ASN A 192 -7.15 9.00 6.39
N LYS A 193 -8.17 8.91 5.53
CA LYS A 193 -8.62 7.66 4.91
C LYS A 193 -8.39 7.73 3.40
N LEU A 194 -7.68 6.76 2.85
CA LEU A 194 -7.43 6.67 1.42
C LEU A 194 -8.39 5.65 0.79
N GLY A 195 -9.17 6.09 -0.19
CA GLY A 195 -10.03 5.21 -0.98
C GLY A 195 -9.38 4.77 -2.28
N THR A 196 -9.34 3.45 -2.52
CA THR A 196 -8.83 2.84 -3.75
C THR A 196 -9.90 2.00 -4.41
N ASP A 197 -9.75 1.67 -5.69
CA ASP A 197 -10.57 0.62 -6.28
C ASP A 197 -10.32 -0.73 -5.56
N PRO A 198 -11.32 -1.64 -5.48
CA PRO A 198 -11.15 -2.91 -4.78
C PRO A 198 -10.02 -3.78 -5.35
N LEU A 199 -9.74 -3.64 -6.65
CA LEU A 199 -8.52 -4.12 -7.29
C LEU A 199 -7.61 -2.92 -7.57
N THR A 200 -6.57 -2.75 -6.75
CA THR A 200 -5.62 -1.64 -6.87
C THR A 200 -4.18 -2.14 -6.92
N TYR A 201 -3.29 -1.30 -7.46
CA TYR A 201 -1.87 -1.57 -7.49
C TYR A 201 -1.32 -1.75 -6.05
N PRO A 202 -0.67 -2.89 -5.72
CA PRO A 202 -0.17 -3.14 -4.36
C PRO A 202 0.78 -2.07 -3.84
N GLY A 203 1.50 -1.40 -4.75
CA GLY A 203 2.33 -0.26 -4.42
C GLY A 203 1.61 0.88 -3.70
N VAL A 204 0.33 1.12 -3.98
CA VAL A 204 -0.46 2.13 -3.26
C VAL A 204 -0.71 1.68 -1.82
N LYS A 205 -0.98 0.39 -1.60
CA LYS A 205 -1.12 -0.17 -0.25
C LYS A 205 0.20 -0.08 0.51
N ASN A 206 1.33 -0.32 -0.16
CA ASN A 206 2.67 -0.31 0.42
C ASN A 206 3.20 1.11 0.69
N ALA A 207 2.96 2.06 -0.22
CA ALA A 207 3.33 3.47 -0.07
C ALA A 207 2.44 4.18 0.97
N ALA A 208 1.15 3.86 1.02
CA ALA A 208 0.28 4.25 2.13
C ALA A 208 0.68 3.56 3.45
N CYS A 209 1.41 2.44 3.37
CA CYS A 209 2.07 1.79 4.49
C CYS A 209 3.46 2.40 4.82
N ALA A 210 3.66 3.70 4.61
CA ALA A 210 4.42 4.50 5.57
C ALA A 210 3.67 4.52 6.93
N ARG A 211 3.76 3.37 7.59
CA ARG A 211 3.07 2.82 8.76
C ARG A 211 3.23 3.64 10.06
N GLN A 212 3.87 4.80 10.00
CA GLN A 212 4.08 5.71 11.14
C GLN A 212 3.02 6.83 11.21
N ALA A 213 2.38 7.17 10.10
CA ALA A 213 1.37 8.24 10.09
C ALA A 213 -0.02 7.78 10.53
N GLY A 214 -0.34 6.47 10.50
CA GLY A 214 -1.67 5.97 10.91
C GLY A 214 -2.79 6.24 9.89
N VAL A 215 -2.44 6.36 8.60
CA VAL A 215 -3.37 6.45 7.48
C VAL A 215 -4.00 5.08 7.22
N GLN A 216 -5.31 5.05 6.94
CA GLN A 216 -6.07 3.81 6.68
C GLN A 216 -6.47 3.72 5.21
N VAL A 217 -6.16 2.61 4.54
CA VAL A 217 -6.52 2.34 3.14
C VAL A 217 -7.77 1.46 3.07
N TYR A 218 -8.73 1.85 2.24
CA TYR A 218 -10.00 1.16 2.07
C TYR A 218 -10.36 1.01 0.59
N GLY A 219 -11.04 -0.09 0.24
CA GLY A 219 -11.78 -0.16 -1.02
C GLY A 219 -12.88 0.91 -1.06
N ALA A 220 -13.08 1.53 -2.22
CA ALA A 220 -13.99 2.65 -2.42
C ALA A 220 -15.43 2.30 -2.00
N GLU A 221 -15.82 1.03 -2.09
CA GLU A 221 -17.12 0.53 -1.62
C GLU A 221 -17.40 0.79 -0.13
N ARG A 222 -16.37 0.99 0.71
CA ARG A 222 -16.55 1.28 2.14
C ARG A 222 -16.88 2.74 2.46
N PHE A 223 -16.68 3.66 1.51
CA PHE A 223 -16.99 5.08 1.70
C PHE A 223 -18.45 5.42 1.43
N SER A 224 -19.28 4.43 1.08
CA SER A 224 -20.70 4.64 0.86
C SER A 224 -21.48 3.42 1.33
N VAL A 225 -22.14 3.54 2.49
CA VAL A 225 -23.07 2.54 2.98
C VAL A 225 -24.35 3.25 3.46
N GLY A 226 -25.50 2.86 2.91
CA GLY A 226 -26.82 3.42 3.24
C GLY A 226 -27.13 4.78 2.59
N ASN A 227 -28.27 5.37 2.96
CA ASN A 227 -28.76 6.66 2.43
C ASN A 227 -28.02 7.90 3.00
N LYS A 228 -26.84 7.73 3.60
CA LYS A 228 -26.04 8.87 4.07
C LYS A 228 -25.24 9.45 2.89
N PRO A 229 -25.26 10.78 2.68
CA PRO A 229 -24.36 11.40 1.71
C PRO A 229 -22.93 11.08 2.12
N ALA A 230 -22.10 10.65 1.15
CA ALA A 230 -20.70 10.36 1.38
C ALA A 230 -19.99 11.59 1.97
N GLU A 231 -19.09 11.38 2.94
CA GLU A 231 -18.20 12.45 3.39
C GLU A 231 -17.44 13.02 2.18
N LYS A 232 -17.22 14.34 2.15
CA LYS A 232 -16.39 14.96 1.11
C LYS A 232 -14.98 14.37 1.21
N ALA A 233 -14.65 13.47 0.29
CA ALA A 233 -13.36 12.81 0.22
C ALA A 233 -12.80 12.93 -1.20
N VAL A 234 -11.48 13.11 -1.31
CA VAL A 234 -10.79 13.04 -2.60
C VAL A 234 -10.57 11.57 -2.95
N ARG A 235 -11.18 11.10 -4.03
CA ARG A 235 -10.94 9.76 -4.58
C ARG A 235 -9.76 9.84 -5.54
N ILE A 236 -8.63 9.24 -5.16
CA ILE A 236 -7.46 9.10 -6.05
C ILE A 236 -7.52 7.68 -6.64
N SER A 237 -7.94 7.57 -7.90
CA SER A 237 -7.85 6.31 -8.64
C SER A 237 -6.55 6.31 -9.45
N VAL A 238 -5.64 5.40 -9.10
CA VAL A 238 -4.38 5.18 -9.83
C VAL A 238 -4.66 4.13 -10.91
N ILE A 239 -5.33 4.55 -11.98
CA ILE A 239 -5.50 3.71 -13.17
C ILE A 239 -4.84 4.41 -14.36
N THR A 240 -4.25 3.63 -15.25
CA THR A 240 -3.97 4.12 -16.60
C THR A 240 -5.32 4.27 -17.28
N PRO A 241 -5.74 5.51 -17.64
CA PRO A 241 -7.00 5.70 -18.32
C PRO A 241 -6.95 4.99 -19.69
N PRO A 242 -8.08 4.41 -20.15
CA PRO A 242 -8.12 3.67 -21.41
C PRO A 242 -7.84 4.55 -22.64
N SER A 243 -7.93 5.87 -22.50
CA SER A 243 -7.50 6.84 -23.52
C SER A 243 -7.01 8.16 -22.90
N MET A 244 -6.26 8.95 -23.68
CA MET A 244 -5.87 10.31 -23.31
C MET A 244 -7.07 11.24 -23.09
N LYS A 245 -8.18 11.00 -23.81
CA LYS A 245 -9.41 11.77 -23.67
C LYS A 245 -10.04 11.58 -22.29
N ASP A 246 -10.01 10.36 -21.77
CA ASP A 246 -10.53 10.05 -20.43
C ASP A 246 -9.65 10.68 -19.32
N LEU A 247 -8.33 10.76 -19.56
CA LEU A 247 -7.39 11.46 -18.67
C LEU A 247 -7.70 12.95 -18.58
N GLU A 248 -7.81 13.63 -19.73
CA GLU A 248 -8.10 15.07 -19.80
C GLU A 248 -9.43 15.44 -19.15
N GLU A 249 -10.48 14.64 -19.39
CA GLU A 249 -11.79 14.81 -18.77
C GLU A 249 -11.70 14.62 -17.24
N GLY A 250 -10.99 13.59 -16.79
CA GLY A 250 -10.75 13.33 -15.36
C GLY A 250 -10.05 14.49 -14.67
N LEU A 251 -8.98 15.02 -15.27
CA LEU A 251 -8.21 16.16 -14.74
C LEU A 251 -9.03 17.45 -14.71
N ARG A 252 -9.84 17.71 -15.75
CA ARG A 252 -10.72 18.90 -15.78
C ARG A 252 -11.75 18.87 -14.67
N ARG A 253 -12.38 17.70 -14.45
CA ARG A 253 -13.34 17.50 -13.34
C ARG A 253 -12.65 17.64 -11.98
N LEU A 254 -11.46 17.07 -11.82
CA LEU A 254 -10.67 17.18 -10.59
C LEU A 254 -10.33 18.65 -10.28
N GLY A 255 -9.86 19.40 -11.28
CA GLY A 255 -9.57 20.82 -11.16
C GLY A 255 -10.79 21.63 -10.72
N GLY A 256 -11.96 21.33 -11.29
CA GLY A 256 -13.23 21.92 -10.85
C GLY A 256 -13.54 21.64 -9.37
N ILE A 257 -13.41 20.40 -8.92
CA ILE A 257 -13.70 20.01 -7.53
C ILE A 257 -12.75 20.71 -6.53
N LEU A 258 -11.47 20.82 -6.87
CA LEU A 258 -10.45 21.43 -6.01
C LEU A 258 -10.59 22.96 -5.92
N GLN A 259 -11.11 23.63 -6.96
CA GLN A 259 -11.35 25.08 -6.94
C GLN A 259 -12.54 25.51 -6.06
N TYR A 260 -13.48 24.62 -5.74
CA TYR A 260 -14.65 24.92 -4.88
C TYR A 260 -14.46 24.57 -3.39
N SER A 261 -13.23 24.26 -2.96
CA SER A 261 -12.94 23.78 -1.59
C SER A 261 -12.13 24.76 -0.72
N ILE A 262 -12.14 26.07 -1.04
CA ILE A 262 -11.65 27.16 -0.17
C ILE A 262 -12.85 27.98 0.32
#